data_AF-A0A952WUZ1-F1
#
_entry.id   AF-A0A952WUZ1-F1
#
_cell.length_a   1.000
_cell.length_b   1.000
_cell.length_c   1.000
_cell.angle_alpha   90.00
_cell.angle_beta   90.00
_cell.angle_gamma   90.00
#
_symmetry.space_group_name_H-M   'P 1'
#
loop_
_entity.id
_entity.type
_entity.pdbx_description
1 polymer ?
#
loop_
_entity_poly.entity_id
_entity_poly.type
_entity_poly.pdbx_seq_one_letter_code
_entity_poly.pdbx_strand_id
1 'polypeptide(L)' 'MSAEGKGIMRSLGEFVGHIARAVATDPRQNRRTVTHTETVEQPATTADGRAVILRRTVIEEVEMRGESEPPRSTR' A
#
# COMPACT_ATOMS: atom_id res chain seq x y z
N MET A 1 19.00 7.21 38.30
CA MET A 1 18.30 6.01 38.83
C MET A 1 17.03 6.53 39.46
N SER A 2 15.84 6.37 38.90
CA SER A 2 15.18 5.10 38.57
C SER A 2 14.32 5.23 37.32
N ALA A 3 14.23 4.18 36.51
CA ALA A 3 13.20 4.07 35.50
C ALA A 3 11.85 3.99 36.24
N GLU A 4 11.17 5.13 36.39
CA GLU A 4 9.78 5.18 36.83
C GLU A 4 8.96 4.39 35.81
N GLY A 5 8.72 3.12 36.13
CA GLY A 5 7.90 2.24 35.33
C GLY A 5 6.57 2.94 35.08
N LYS A 6 6.24 3.17 33.80
CA LYS A 6 4.90 3.61 33.40
C LYS A 6 3.91 2.81 34.21
N GLY A 7 3.07 3.49 35.01
CA GLY A 7 2.13 2.82 35.90
C GLY A 7 1.34 1.78 35.11
N ILE A 8 1.18 0.58 35.67
CA ILE A 8 0.60 -0.58 34.98
C ILE A 8 -0.72 -0.28 34.27
N MET A 9 -1.54 0.59 34.87
CA MET A 9 -2.82 1.06 34.30
C MET A 9 -2.63 1.87 33.01
N ARG A 10 -1.57 2.68 32.93
CA ARG A 10 -1.22 3.43 31.72
C ARG A 10 -0.76 2.48 30.60
N SER A 11 0.09 1.51 30.92
CA SER A 11 0.54 0.50 29.95
C SER A 11 -0.61 -0.36 29.44
N LEU A 12 -1.56 -0.72 30.31
CA LEU A 12 -2.77 -1.46 29.93
C LEU A 12 -3.68 -0.62 29.04
N GLY A 13 -3.88 0.66 29.37
CA GLY A 13 -4.64 1.59 28.53
C GLY A 13 -4.01 1.80 27.15
N GLU A 14 -2.69 1.96 27.08
CA GLU A 14 -1.95 2.06 25.82
C GLU A 14 -2.09 0.77 25.00
N PHE A 15 -2.00 -0.41 25.62
CA PHE A 15 -2.17 -1.69 24.95
C PHE A 15 -3.57 -1.88 24.34
N VAL A 16 -4.63 -1.66 25.14
CA VAL A 16 -6.01 -1.78 24.66
C VAL A 16 -6.32 -0.73 23.59
N GLY A 17 -5.78 0.49 23.74
CA GLY A 17 -5.89 1.55 22.75
C GLY A 17 -5.27 1.14 21.40
N HIS A 18 -4.11 0.49 21.39
CA HIS A 18 -3.50 -0.01 20.16
C HIS A 18 -4.33 -1.12 19.50
N ILE A 19 -4.93 -2.03 20.28
CA ILE A 19 -5.82 -3.07 19.73
C ILE A 19 -7.06 -2.44 19.10
N ALA A 20 -7.74 -1.54 19.82
CA ALA A 20 -8.92 -0.86 19.32
C ALA A 20 -8.61 -0.10 18.02
N ARG A 21 -7.46 0.58 17.96
CA ARG A 21 -6.99 1.27 16.76
C ARG A 21 -6.71 0.30 15.62
N ALA A 22 -6.06 -0.83 15.87
CA ALA A 22 -5.76 -1.84 14.85
C ALA A 22 -7.03 -2.48 14.26
N VAL A 23 -8.04 -2.74 15.09
CA VAL A 23 -9.35 -3.27 14.64
C VAL A 23 -10.14 -2.24 13.86
N ALA A 24 -10.09 -0.97 14.26
CA ALA A 24 -10.81 0.11 13.58
C ALA A 24 -10.12 0.59 12.29
N THR A 25 -8.83 0.31 12.12
CA THR A 25 -8.08 0.71 10.93
C THR A 25 -8.42 -0.20 9.76
N ASP A 26 -8.90 0.37 8.66
CA ASP A 26 -9.08 -0.37 7.41
C ASP A 26 -7.70 -0.62 6.75
N PRO A 27 -7.22 -1.87 6.64
CA PRO A 27 -5.92 -2.18 6.05
C PRO A 27 -5.85 -1.82 4.56
N ARG A 28 -6.99 -1.59 3.90
CA ARG A 28 -7.06 -1.15 2.50
C ARG A 28 -6.85 0.35 2.34
N GLN A 29 -7.09 1.15 3.38
CA GLN A 29 -6.90 2.60 3.33
C GLN A 29 -5.42 3.01 3.28
N ASN A 30 -4.52 2.18 3.80
CA ASN A 30 -3.08 2.48 3.87
C ASN A 30 -2.29 2.06 2.62
N ARG A 31 -2.95 1.37 1.68
CA ARG A 31 -2.41 1.00 0.37
C ARG A 31 -3.07 1.87 -0.68
N ARG A 32 -2.53 3.08 -0.85
CA ARG A 32 -2.91 3.91 -2.01
C ARG A 32 -2.22 3.35 -3.24
N THR A 33 -2.85 2.37 -3.89
CA THR A 33 -2.46 1.91 -5.22
C THR A 33 -2.89 2.96 -6.22
N VAL A 34 -1.93 3.64 -6.84
CA VAL A 34 -2.21 4.42 -8.05
C VAL A 34 -2.05 3.46 -9.22
N THR A 35 -3.14 3.21 -9.94
CA THR A 35 -3.13 2.41 -11.17
C THR A 35 -3.22 3.38 -12.36
N HIS A 36 -2.16 3.44 -13.16
CA HIS A 36 -2.24 4.05 -14.49
C HIS A 36 -2.47 2.95 -15.51
N THR A 37 -3.57 3.04 -16.25
CA THR A 37 -3.91 2.08 -17.31
C THR A 37 -3.92 2.83 -18.64
N GLU A 38 -2.96 2.53 -19.49
CA GLU A 38 -2.92 3.05 -20.85
C GLU A 38 -3.20 1.91 -21.83
N THR A 39 -4.15 2.11 -22.74
CA THR A 39 -4.44 1.17 -23.83
C THR A 39 -4.19 1.86 -25.16
N VAL A 40 -3.29 1.28 -25.95
CA VAL A 40 -2.95 1.74 -27.29
C VAL A 40 -3.41 0.69 -28.30
N GLU A 41 -4.15 1.14 -29.30
CA GLU A 41 -4.54 0.33 -30.45
C GLU A 41 -3.76 0.76 -31.68
N GLN A 42 -3.15 -0.19 -32.38
CA GLN A 42 -2.36 0.06 -33.58
C GLN A 42 -2.76 -0.90 -34.70
N PRO A 43 -3.05 -0.41 -35.92
CA PRO A 43 -3.22 -1.28 -37.07
C PRO A 43 -1.89 -1.98 -37.39
N ALA A 44 -1.94 -3.29 -37.60
CA ALA A 44 -0.79 -4.11 -37.97
C ALA A 44 -1.15 -5.09 -39.08
N THR A 45 -0.14 -5.55 -39.80
CA THR A 45 -0.29 -6.58 -40.83
C THR A 45 0.43 -7.83 -40.36
N THR A 46 -0.26 -8.95 -40.36
CA THR A 46 0.33 -10.26 -40.03
C THR A 46 1.27 -10.73 -41.13
N ALA A 47 2.13 -11.71 -40.84
CA ALA A 47 3.10 -12.23 -41.83
C ALA A 47 2.45 -12.82 -43.09
N ASP A 48 1.20 -13.25 -42.99
CA ASP A 48 0.35 -13.74 -44.08
C ASP A 48 -0.53 -12.65 -44.72
N GLY A 49 -0.28 -11.37 -44.42
CA GLY A 49 -0.88 -10.23 -45.13
C GLY A 49 -2.26 -9.77 -44.63
N ARG A 50 -2.76 -10.31 -43.51
CA ARG A 50 -4.06 -9.92 -42.95
C ARG A 50 -3.94 -8.66 -42.11
N ALA A 51 -4.88 -7.74 -42.28
CA ALA A 51 -5.00 -6.57 -41.42
C ALA A 51 -5.59 -6.98 -40.06
N VAL A 52 -4.94 -6.54 -38.98
CA VAL A 52 -5.37 -6.76 -37.59
C VAL A 52 -5.21 -5.47 -36.79
N ILE A 53 -5.94 -5.36 -35.67
CA ILE A 53 -5.72 -4.31 -34.67
C ILE A 53 -4.96 -4.91 -33.50
N LEU A 54 -3.74 -4.44 -33.27
CA LEU A 54 -2.95 -4.79 -32.11
C LEU A 54 -3.37 -3.91 -30.93
N ARG A 55 -3.88 -4.53 -29.87
CA ARG A 55 -4.18 -3.85 -28.62
C ARG A 55 -3.08 -4.12 -27.59
N ARG A 56 -2.42 -3.06 -27.12
CA ARG A 56 -1.43 -3.11 -26.04
C ARG A 56 -1.98 -2.39 -24.82
N THR A 57 -1.97 -3.05 -23.67
CA THR A 57 -2.34 -2.44 -22.39
C THR A 57 -1.11 -2.40 -21.49
N VAL A 58 -0.77 -1.22 -20.98
CA VAL A 58 0.26 -1.02 -19.96
C VAL A 58 -0.46 -0.73 -18.65
N ILE A 59 -0.10 -1.47 -17.60
CA ILE A 59 -0.62 -1.31 -16.24
C ILE A 59 0.56 -0.92 -15.36
N GLU A 60 0.58 0.32 -14.88
CA GLU A 60 1.56 0.80 -13.92
C GLU A 60 0.93 0.78 -12.53
N GLU A 61 1.51 0.02 -11.61
CA GLU A 61 1.07 -0.06 -10.21
C GLU A 61 2.12 0.59 -9.31
N VAL A 62 1.69 1.57 -8.50
CA VAL A 62 2.55 2.20 -7.48
C VAL A 62 2.03 1.87 -6.10
N GLU A 63 2.78 1.09 -5.31
CA GLU A 63 2.51 0.86 -3.88
C GLU A 63 3.22 1.93 -3.05
N MET A 64 2.45 2.85 -2.48
CA MET A 64 2.96 3.79 -1.48
C MET A 64 2.86 3.17 -0.09
N ARG A 65 3.99 3.09 0.64
CA ARG A 65 3.96 2.79 2.07
C ARG A 65 3.40 4.01 2.79
N GLY A 66 2.23 3.86 3.42
CA GLY A 66 1.69 4.94 4.24
C GLY A 66 2.60 5.25 5.43
N GLU A 67 2.56 6.51 5.88
CA GLU A 67 3.45 7.16 6.86
C GLU A 67 3.33 6.64 8.31
N SER A 68 3.16 5.34 8.49
CA SER A 68 2.93 4.71 9.79
C SER A 68 3.98 3.66 10.16
N GLU A 69 5.17 3.72 9.55
CA GLU A 69 6.35 3.03 10.11
C GLU A 69 6.96 3.97 11.16
N PRO A 70 6.83 3.71 12.49
CA PRO A 70 7.55 4.48 13.49
C PRO A 70 9.06 4.33 13.21
N PRO A 71 9.87 5.39 13.42
CA PRO A 71 11.29 5.32 13.14
C PRO A 71 11.87 4.12 13.87
N ARG A 72 12.47 3.20 13.11
CA ARG A 72 13.23 2.09 13.70
C ARG A 72 14.32 2.73 14.54
N SER A 73 14.18 2.63 15.85
CA SER A 73 15.22 3.00 16.80
C SER A 73 16.46 2.17 16.47
N THR A 74 17.40 2.77 15.74
CA THR A 74 18.77 2.28 15.67
C THR A 74 19.32 2.29 17.09
N ARG A 75 19.78 1.11 17.52
CA ARG A 75 20.39 0.89 18.82
C ARG A 75 21.84 1.33 18.81
#